data_AF-A0A382GWW7-F1
#
_entry.id   AF-A0A382GWW7-F1
#
_cell.length_a   1.000
_cell.length_b   1.000
_cell.length_c   1.000
_cell.angle_alpha   90.00
_cell.angle_beta   90.00
_cell.angle_gamma   90.00
#
_symmetry.space_group_name_H-M   'P 1'
#
loop_
_entity.id
_entity.type
_entity.pdbx_description
1 polymer ?
#
loop_
_entity_poly.entity_id
_entity_poly.type
_entity_poly.pdbx_seq_one_letter_code
_entity_poly.pdbx_strand_id
1 'polypeptide(L)'
;VEVDLILEPNLTPDQIVEIGQAAEGYGIRGLWMSNYFSHWDPITSLVPLAQSTTQLLMGPLAVSPFEMHPLKIANGVMTLNEISNGRAML
;
A
#
# COMPACT_ATOMS: atom_id res chain seq x y z
N VAL A 1 13.62 -0.90 16.85
CA VAL A 1 12.75 -1.99 16.37
C VAL A 1 11.89 -1.39 15.29
N GLU A 2 11.78 -2.03 14.14
CA GLU A 2 10.92 -1.57 13.04
C GLU A 2 9.58 -2.33 13.11
N VAL A 3 8.48 -1.61 12.96
CA VAL A 3 7.12 -2.15 13.06
C VAL A 3 6.36 -1.73 11.81
N ASP A 4 5.69 -2.69 11.18
CA ASP A 4 4.80 -2.48 10.05
C ASP A 4 3.37 -2.85 10.43
N LEU A 5 2.39 -2.28 9.72
CA LEU A 5 0.98 -2.60 9.83
C LEU A 5 0.50 -3.36 8.59
N ILE A 6 -0.33 -4.37 8.79
CA ILE A 6 -1.03 -5.07 7.70
C ILE A 6 -2.51 -4.76 7.83
N LEU A 7 -3.11 -4.26 6.76
CA LEU A 7 -4.53 -3.94 6.71
C LEU A 7 -5.27 -4.98 5.87
N GLU A 8 -6.45 -5.37 6.35
CA GLU A 8 -7.41 -6.17 5.59
C GLU A 8 -8.07 -5.29 4.51
N PRO A 9 -8.43 -5.84 3.34
CA PRO A 9 -8.87 -5.05 2.20
C PRO A 9 -10.37 -4.73 2.24
N ASN A 10 -10.94 -4.68 3.44
CA ASN A 10 -12.31 -4.27 3.72
C ASN A 10 -12.42 -2.78 4.08
N LEU A 11 -11.31 -2.05 4.06
CA LEU A 11 -11.22 -0.62 4.33
C LEU A 11 -11.28 0.19 3.03
N THR A 12 -11.99 1.31 3.05
CA THR A 12 -11.99 2.24 1.91
C THR A 12 -10.66 2.99 1.82
N PRO A 13 -10.29 3.54 0.64
CA PRO A 13 -9.08 4.35 0.52
C PRO A 13 -8.99 5.52 1.52
N ASP A 14 -10.11 6.14 1.87
CA ASP A 14 -10.14 7.23 2.88
C ASP A 14 -9.82 6.72 4.29
N GLN A 15 -10.33 5.54 4.66
CA GLN A 15 -9.99 4.91 5.95
C GLN A 15 -8.53 4.49 6.01
N ILE A 16 -7.98 4.04 4.88
CA ILE A 16 -6.55 3.69 4.76
C ILE A 16 -5.68 4.94 4.96
N VAL A 17 -6.08 6.09 4.41
CA VAL A 17 -5.40 7.39 4.62
C VAL A 17 -5.41 7.77 6.10
N GLU A 18 -6.57 7.74 6.75
CA GLU A 18 -6.71 8.10 8.17
C GLU A 18 -5.77 7.25 9.05
N ILE A 19 -5.79 5.93 8.85
CA ILE A 19 -4.93 5.00 9.59
C ILE A 19 -3.46 5.24 9.27
N GLY A 20 -3.12 5.44 7.99
CA GLY A 20 -1.74 5.62 7.57
C GLY A 20 -1.12 6.93 8.06
N GLN A 21 -1.87 8.03 8.09
CA GLN A 21 -1.40 9.28 8.68
C GLN A 21 -1.14 9.15 10.19
N ALA A 22 -2.03 8.46 10.91
CA ALA A 22 -1.81 8.14 12.31
C ALA A 22 -0.57 7.25 12.50
N ALA A 23 -0.43 6.21 11.69
CA ALA A 23 0.70 5.29 11.72
C ALA A 23 2.04 6.01 11.49
N GLU A 24 2.11 6.90 10.50
CA GLU A 24 3.29 7.75 10.26
C GLU A 24 3.63 8.60 11.48
N GLY A 25 2.63 9.23 12.11
CA GLY A 25 2.80 10.04 13.32
C GLY A 25 3.32 9.25 14.54
N TYR A 26 3.05 7.94 14.60
CA TYR A 26 3.57 7.04 15.64
C TYR A 26 4.91 6.40 15.29
N GLY A 27 5.48 6.68 14.12
CA GLY A 27 6.76 6.12 13.68
C GLY A 27 6.67 4.66 13.21
N ILE A 28 5.50 4.23 12.73
CA ILE A 28 5.36 2.97 11.99
C ILE A 28 6.19 3.09 10.70
N ARG A 29 6.94 2.04 10.38
CA ARG A 29 7.83 2.02 9.21
C ARG A 29 7.03 1.86 7.92
N GLY A 30 6.11 0.90 7.88
CA GLY A 30 5.36 0.61 6.66
C GLY A 30 3.93 0.12 6.88
N LEU A 31 3.13 0.26 5.83
CA LEU A 31 1.74 -0.20 5.77
C LEU A 31 1.54 -1.10 4.55
N TRP A 32 1.08 -2.31 4.79
CA TRP A 32 0.84 -3.34 3.79
C TRP A 32 -0.66 -3.51 3.55
N MET A 33 -1.08 -3.49 2.28
CA MET A 33 -2.47 -3.69 1.90
C MET A 33 -2.71 -5.12 1.43
N SER A 34 -3.59 -5.83 2.14
CA SER A 34 -3.90 -7.22 1.80
C SER A 34 -4.53 -7.34 0.41
N ASN A 35 -4.19 -8.39 -0.33
CA ASN A 35 -4.71 -8.64 -1.67
C ASN A 35 -5.62 -9.89 -1.66
N TYR A 36 -6.93 -9.69 -1.74
CA TYR A 36 -7.91 -10.76 -1.77
C TYR A 36 -8.93 -10.58 -2.89
N PHE A 37 -9.46 -11.70 -3.38
CA PHE A 37 -10.60 -11.73 -4.29
C PHE A 37 -11.80 -10.95 -3.70
N SER A 38 -12.53 -10.26 -4.57
CA SER A 38 -13.75 -9.50 -4.24
C SER A 38 -13.57 -8.36 -3.22
N HIS A 39 -12.37 -7.76 -3.20
CA HIS A 39 -12.06 -6.57 -2.40
C HIS A 39 -11.41 -5.48 -3.27
N TRP A 40 -11.06 -4.34 -2.67
CA TRP A 40 -10.39 -3.24 -3.37
C TRP A 40 -9.00 -3.65 -3.89
N ASP A 41 -8.60 -3.14 -5.05
CA ASP A 41 -7.25 -3.34 -5.58
C ASP A 41 -6.21 -2.73 -4.63
N PRO A 42 -5.22 -3.50 -4.15
CA PRO A 42 -4.32 -3.04 -3.10
C PRO A 42 -3.38 -1.92 -3.58
N ILE A 43 -2.97 -1.93 -4.86
CA ILE A 43 -2.06 -0.91 -5.39
C ILE A 43 -2.78 0.43 -5.55
N THR A 44 -3.96 0.41 -6.17
CA THR A 44 -4.78 1.60 -6.40
C THR A 44 -5.27 2.21 -5.09
N SER A 45 -5.65 1.37 -4.11
CA SER A 45 -6.11 1.83 -2.80
C SER A 45 -5.03 2.57 -2.00
N LEU A 46 -3.75 2.33 -2.29
CA LEU A 46 -2.62 3.01 -1.66
C LEU A 46 -2.28 4.36 -2.29
N VAL A 47 -2.86 4.73 -3.45
CA VAL A 47 -2.56 6.00 -4.12
C VAL A 47 -2.91 7.22 -3.24
N PRO A 48 -4.10 7.31 -2.61
CA PRO A 48 -4.40 8.43 -1.71
C PRO A 48 -3.50 8.46 -0.47
N LEU A 49 -3.09 7.28 0.03
CA LEU A 49 -2.13 7.19 1.14
C LEU A 49 -0.76 7.73 0.74
N ALA A 50 -0.27 7.38 -0.46
CA ALA A 50 0.98 7.88 -1.00
C ALA A 50 1.01 9.41 -1.09
N GLN A 51 -0.12 10.02 -1.45
CA GLN A 51 -0.24 11.48 -1.57
C GLN A 51 -0.37 12.21 -0.24
N SER A 52 -0.80 11.52 0.82
CA SER A 52 -1.17 12.12 2.11
C SER A 52 -0.13 11.91 3.23
N THR A 53 0.95 11.18 2.93
CA THR A 53 2.05 10.84 3.85
C THR A 53 3.40 11.20 3.20
N THR A 54 4.48 11.25 3.98
CA THR A 54 5.80 11.71 3.48
C THR A 54 6.97 10.77 3.76
N GLN A 55 6.81 9.84 4.71
CA GLN A 55 7.85 8.95 5.23
C GLN A 55 7.39 7.49 5.28
N LEU A 56 6.09 7.23 5.49
CA LEU A 56 5.53 5.89 5.62
C LEU A 56 5.77 5.06 4.35
N LEU A 57 6.38 3.89 4.47
CA LEU A 57 6.50 2.95 3.36
C LEU A 57 5.17 2.25 3.09
N MET A 58 4.90 1.85 1.84
CA MET A 58 3.64 1.19 1.52
C MET A 58 3.75 0.18 0.39
N GLY A 59 2.97 -0.89 0.45
CA GLY A 59 2.98 -1.90 -0.60
C GLY A 59 1.79 -2.87 -0.53
N PRO A 60 1.49 -3.57 -1.64
CA PRO A 60 0.51 -4.64 -1.62
C PRO A 60 1.08 -5.91 -0.97
N LEU A 61 0.24 -6.76 -0.38
CA LEU A 61 0.65 -7.97 0.33
C LEU A 61 -0.43 -9.07 0.27
N ALA A 62 -0.17 -10.32 -0.13
CA ALA A 62 0.79 -10.70 -1.14
C ALA A 62 0.09 -10.67 -2.51
N VAL A 63 0.79 -10.22 -3.53
CA VAL A 63 0.30 -10.32 -4.92
C VAL A 63 0.81 -11.59 -5.58
N SER A 64 -0.03 -12.20 -6.41
CA SER A 64 0.27 -13.50 -7.03
C SER A 64 0.33 -13.42 -8.56
N PRO A 65 1.33 -14.03 -9.22
CA PRO A 65 1.35 -14.20 -10.68
C PRO A 65 0.14 -14.96 -11.25
N PHE A 66 -0.58 -15.71 -10.40
CA PHE A 66 -1.81 -16.40 -10.79
C PHE A 66 -3.01 -15.44 -10.93
N GLU A 67 -2.98 -14.29 -10.26
CA GLU A 67 -4.07 -13.31 -10.25
C GLU A 67 -3.81 -12.16 -11.24
N MET A 68 -2.53 -11.80 -11.42
CA MET A 68 -2.12 -10.72 -12.31
C MET A 68 -0.78 -11.06 -12.98
N HIS A 69 -0.67 -10.76 -14.28
CA HIS A 69 0.57 -10.98 -15.02
C HIS A 69 1.74 -10.21 -14.35
N PRO A 70 2.93 -10.81 -14.14
CA PRO A 70 4.05 -10.17 -13.43
C PRO A 70 4.44 -8.79 -13.97
N LEU A 71 4.41 -8.60 -15.29
CA LEU A 71 4.62 -7.28 -15.92
C LEU A 71 3.64 -6.21 -15.39
N LYS A 72 2.37 -6.56 -15.15
CA LYS A 72 1.36 -5.62 -14.65
C LYS A 72 1.55 -5.33 -13.17
N ILE A 73 1.94 -6.33 -12.38
CA ILE A 73 2.35 -6.14 -10.98
C ILE A 73 3.52 -5.15 -10.92
N ALA A 74 4.58 -5.39 -11.71
CA ALA A 74 5.75 -4.53 -11.77
C ALA A 74 5.39 -3.08 -12.17
N ASN A 75 4.55 -2.90 -13.20
CA ASN A 75 4.10 -1.58 -13.59
C ASN A 75 3.30 -0.87 -12.49
N GLY A 76 2.42 -1.59 -11.80
CA GLY A 76 1.61 -1.04 -10.71
C GLY A 76 2.48 -0.56 -9.54
N VAL A 77 3.42 -1.39 -9.10
CA VAL A 77 4.34 -1.04 -8.01
C VAL A 77 5.28 0.10 -8.43
N MET A 78 5.82 0.07 -9.65
CA MET A 78 6.66 1.16 -10.16
C MET A 78 5.90 2.49 -10.20
N THR A 79 4.63 2.47 -10.60
CA THR A 79 3.77 3.67 -10.62
C THR A 79 3.51 4.17 -9.20
N LEU A 80 3.19 3.27 -8.25
CA LEU A 80 3.05 3.63 -6.85
C LEU A 80 4.34 4.21 -6.27
N ASN A 81 5.50 3.67 -6.67
CA ASN A 81 6.81 4.16 -6.24
C ASN A 81 7.04 5.61 -6.68
N GLU A 82 6.70 5.93 -7.93
CA GLU A 82 6.79 7.30 -8.44
C GLU A 82 5.85 8.25 -7.67
N ILE A 83 4.58 7.87 -7.49
CA ILE A 83 3.59 8.69 -6.76
C ILE A 83 4.01 8.92 -5.31
N SER A 84 4.62 7.92 -4.68
CA SER A 84 5.02 7.97 -3.26
C SER A 84 6.42 8.55 -3.03
N ASN A 85 7.12 9.03 -4.08
CA ASN A 85 8.51 9.48 -4.01
C ASN A 85 9.48 8.42 -3.45
N GLY A 86 9.41 7.20 -3.96
CA GLY A 86 10.36 6.13 -3.63
C GLY A 86 10.00 5.29 -2.41
N ARG A 87 8.75 5.36 -1.93
CA ARG A 87 8.30 4.68 -0.69
C ARG A 87 7.52 3.39 -0.94
N ALA A 88 7.41 2.93 -2.19
CA ALA A 88 6.69 1.70 -2.48
C ALA A 88 7.53 0.46 -2.14
N MET A 89 6.87 -0.60 -1.70
CA MET A 89 7.44 -1.91 -1.38
C MET A 89 6.69 -3.03 -2.11
N LEU A 90 7.36 -4.17 -2.34
CA LEU A 90 6.80 -5.40 -2.89
C LEU A 90 7.44 -6.62 -2.24
#